data_AF-A0A532CP65-F1
#
_entry.id   AF-A0A532CP65-F1
#
_cell.length_a   1.000
_cell.length_b   1.000
_cell.length_c   1.000
_cell.angle_alpha   90.00
_cell.angle_beta   90.00
_cell.angle_gamma   90.00
#
_symmetry.space_group_name_H-M   'P 1'
#
loop_
_entity.id
_entity.type
_entity.pdbx_description
1 polymer ?
#
loop_
_entity_poly.entity_id
_entity_poly.type
_entity_poly.pdbx_seq_one_letter_code
_entity_poly.pdbx_strand_id
1 'polypeptide(L)'
;MSRFSSLLALVMVAVLAGCSRPEFSDAEKQTIASLALSKLPPLKLDTTNRFADVPAAAALGSTLFFDTGMSGGGTVSCSTCHKIDRHFQDDLPQAVGVGRTNRRTMPLAGVAHDPWFFWDGRRDSLWAQALTPLENPLEQAGNRAAFAHYIKARFGERYERIFGPLPDLSSVPANASPLGTDAEKAVWNAMPAS
;
A
#
# COMPACT_ATOMS: atom_id res chain seq x y z
N MET A 1 -37.92 -15.23 46.86
CA MET A 1 -38.06 -14.29 45.72
C MET A 1 -37.18 -13.03 45.85
N SER A 2 -36.82 -12.53 47.05
CA SER A 2 -36.05 -11.25 47.14
C SER A 2 -34.53 -11.35 46.87
N ARG A 3 -33.92 -12.53 47.02
CA ARG A 3 -32.46 -12.72 46.80
C ARG A 3 -32.07 -12.70 45.32
N PHE A 4 -32.94 -13.15 44.41
CA PHE A 4 -32.68 -13.12 42.96
C PHE A 4 -32.74 -11.69 42.37
N SER A 5 -33.67 -10.85 42.85
CA SER A 5 -33.74 -9.43 42.44
C SER A 5 -32.53 -8.62 42.88
N SER A 6 -31.91 -8.99 44.02
CA SER A 6 -30.72 -8.29 44.54
C SER A 6 -29.44 -8.63 43.73
N LEU A 7 -29.31 -9.87 43.26
CA LEU A 7 -28.22 -10.26 42.34
C LEU A 7 -28.38 -9.63 40.96
N LEU A 8 -29.61 -9.51 40.44
CA LEU A 8 -29.86 -8.88 39.14
C LEU A 8 -29.52 -7.37 39.16
N ALA A 9 -29.83 -6.68 40.26
CA ALA A 9 -29.49 -5.27 40.45
C ALA A 9 -27.97 -5.04 40.55
N LEU A 10 -27.24 -5.91 41.25
CA LEU A 10 -25.78 -5.84 41.36
C LEU A 10 -25.08 -6.08 40.01
N VAL A 11 -25.59 -7.01 39.20
CA VAL A 11 -25.07 -7.27 37.84
C VAL A 11 -25.32 -6.08 36.91
N MET A 12 -26.50 -5.43 36.98
CA MET A 12 -26.78 -4.21 36.20
C MET A 12 -25.84 -3.04 36.56
N VAL A 13 -25.55 -2.83 37.84
CA VAL A 13 -24.64 -1.75 38.28
C VAL A 13 -23.19 -2.02 37.83
N ALA A 14 -22.74 -3.28 37.86
CA ALA A 14 -21.42 -3.66 37.37
C ALA A 14 -21.28 -3.51 35.85
N VAL A 15 -22.34 -3.78 35.08
CA VAL A 15 -22.37 -3.59 33.62
C VAL A 15 -22.33 -2.10 33.23
N LEU A 16 -23.01 -1.23 34.00
CA LEU A 16 -23.01 0.22 33.74
C LEU A 16 -21.69 0.91 34.13
N ALA A 17 -21.00 0.41 35.15
CA ALA A 17 -19.68 0.91 35.56
C ALA A 17 -18.56 0.57 34.55
N GLY A 18 -18.75 -0.45 33.70
CA GLY A 18 -17.78 -0.86 32.67
C GLY A 18 -17.82 -0.05 31.37
N CYS A 19 -18.71 0.96 31.26
CA CYS A 19 -18.91 1.74 30.03
C CYS A 19 -18.43 3.20 30.12
N SER A 20 -17.72 3.59 31.18
CA SER A 20 -17.10 4.93 31.20
C SER A 20 -15.99 4.99 30.15
N ARG A 21 -16.01 6.04 29.32
CA ARG A 21 -14.86 6.36 28.46
C ARG A 21 -13.66 6.59 29.38
N PRO A 22 -12.46 6.11 29.03
CA PRO A 22 -11.27 6.41 29.81
C PRO A 22 -11.11 7.94 29.89
N GLU A 23 -11.14 8.48 31.10
CA GLU A 23 -10.82 9.89 31.36
C GLU A 23 -9.30 10.02 31.42
N PHE A 24 -8.70 10.52 30.34
CA PHE A 24 -7.28 10.86 30.33
C PHE A 24 -7.03 12.14 31.14
N SER A 25 -5.97 12.14 31.95
CA SER A 25 -5.40 13.34 32.55
C SER A 25 -4.88 14.30 31.48
N ASP A 26 -4.65 15.56 31.84
CA ASP A 26 -4.15 16.55 30.87
C ASP A 26 -2.73 16.22 30.40
N ALA A 27 -1.89 15.61 31.25
CA ALA A 27 -0.57 15.13 30.87
C ALA A 27 -0.66 13.97 29.85
N GLU A 28 -1.60 13.04 30.02
CA GLU A 28 -1.84 11.96 29.05
C GLU A 28 -2.37 12.50 27.73
N LYS A 29 -3.30 13.45 27.75
CA LYS A 29 -3.78 14.13 26.53
C LYS A 29 -2.63 14.81 25.78
N GLN A 30 -1.75 15.51 26.49
CA GLN A 30 -0.56 16.14 25.90
C GLN A 30 0.38 15.09 25.29
N THR A 31 0.56 13.95 25.96
CA THR A 31 1.36 12.83 25.45
C THR A 31 0.75 12.23 24.19
N ILE A 32 -0.55 11.95 24.17
CA ILE A 32 -1.23 11.42 22.97
C ILE A 32 -1.13 12.42 21.82
N ALA A 33 -1.31 13.71 22.09
CA ALA A 33 -1.19 14.77 21.08
C ALA A 33 0.22 14.89 20.51
N SER A 34 1.26 14.50 21.26
CA SER A 34 2.65 14.51 20.77
C SER A 34 2.96 13.36 19.81
N LEU A 35 2.15 12.29 19.82
CA LEU A 35 2.27 11.12 18.94
C LEU A 35 1.52 11.29 17.59
N ALA A 36 0.89 12.44 17.35
CA ALA A 36 0.17 12.69 16.10
C ALA A 36 1.12 12.80 14.90
N LEU A 37 0.67 12.36 13.72
CA LEU A 37 1.45 12.47 12.47
C LEU A 37 1.88 13.92 12.16
N SER A 38 1.08 14.92 12.56
CA SER A 38 1.38 16.34 12.42
C SER A 38 2.53 16.85 13.31
N LYS A 39 3.00 16.01 14.24
CA LYS A 39 4.16 16.27 15.11
C LYS A 39 5.45 15.61 14.61
N LEU A 40 5.38 14.82 13.54
CA LEU A 40 6.57 14.22 12.94
C LEU A 40 7.51 15.30 12.40
N PRO A 41 8.84 15.09 12.50
CA PRO A 41 9.80 16.01 11.90
C PRO A 41 9.66 16.03 10.37
N PRO A 42 10.22 17.03 9.66
CA PRO A 42 10.30 17.01 8.21
C PRO A 42 10.94 15.71 7.70
N LEU A 43 10.51 15.26 6.51
CA LEU A 43 11.10 14.11 5.85
C LEU A 43 12.59 14.33 5.58
N LYS A 44 13.37 13.28 5.78
CA LYS A 44 14.77 13.26 5.34
C LYS A 44 14.80 13.09 3.82
N LEU A 45 15.81 13.67 3.18
CA LEU A 45 16.05 13.44 1.75
C LEU A 45 16.22 11.94 1.46
N ASP A 46 15.45 11.41 0.52
CA ASP A 46 15.62 10.04 0.03
C ASP A 46 16.77 9.99 -0.99
N THR A 47 17.92 9.48 -0.55
CA THR A 47 19.11 9.34 -1.41
C THR A 47 19.02 8.17 -2.39
N THR A 48 18.03 7.30 -2.24
CA THR A 48 17.84 6.11 -3.10
C THR A 48 16.92 6.38 -4.29
N ASN A 49 16.16 7.48 -4.24
CA ASN A 49 15.23 7.86 -5.29
C ASN A 49 15.45 9.32 -5.72
N ARG A 50 16.17 9.51 -6.82
CA ARG A 50 16.45 10.84 -7.40
C ARG A 50 15.20 11.64 -7.80
N PHE A 51 14.03 11.02 -7.86
CA PHE A 51 12.76 11.66 -8.23
C PHE A 51 11.79 11.83 -7.06
N ALA A 52 12.19 11.49 -5.82
CA ALA A 52 11.33 11.52 -4.64
C ALA A 52 10.63 12.87 -4.44
N ASP A 53 11.38 13.96 -4.58
CA ASP A 53 10.88 15.33 -4.36
C ASP A 53 10.51 16.05 -5.66
N VAL A 54 10.36 15.33 -6.78
CA VAL A 54 9.96 15.92 -8.08
C VAL A 54 8.43 15.98 -8.17
N PRO A 55 7.79 17.17 -8.19
CA PRO A 55 6.32 17.28 -8.15
C PRO A 55 5.63 16.57 -9.32
N ALA A 56 6.24 16.58 -10.50
CA ALA A 56 5.69 15.90 -11.67
C ALA A 56 5.70 14.36 -11.52
N ALA A 57 6.73 13.81 -10.86
CA ALA A 57 6.82 12.38 -10.56
C ALA A 57 5.75 11.99 -9.52
N ALA A 58 5.60 12.77 -8.45
CA ALA A 58 4.55 12.57 -7.46
C ALA A 58 3.15 12.63 -8.09
N ALA A 59 2.91 13.58 -9.00
CA ALA A 59 1.65 13.69 -9.72
C ALA A 59 1.37 12.47 -10.64
N LEU A 60 2.40 11.89 -11.26
CA LEU A 60 2.24 10.67 -12.06
C LEU A 60 1.97 9.47 -11.15
N GLY A 61 2.73 9.31 -10.06
CA GLY A 61 2.50 8.28 -9.05
C GLY A 61 1.09 8.33 -8.46
N SER A 62 0.57 9.53 -8.19
CA SER A 62 -0.82 9.73 -7.79
C SER A 62 -1.80 9.22 -8.84
N THR A 63 -1.58 9.50 -10.13
CA THR A 63 -2.42 8.93 -11.20
C THR A 63 -2.39 7.41 -11.19
N LEU A 64 -1.21 6.80 -11.13
CA LEU A 64 -1.03 5.34 -11.14
C LEU A 64 -1.64 4.65 -9.90
N PHE A 65 -1.64 5.31 -8.75
CA PHE A 65 -2.18 4.78 -7.50
C PHE A 65 -3.69 4.47 -7.60
N PHE A 66 -4.43 5.25 -8.40
CA PHE A 66 -5.87 5.07 -8.62
C PHE A 66 -6.20 4.32 -9.91
N ASP A 67 -5.22 4.05 -10.77
CA ASP A 67 -5.44 3.46 -12.10
C ASP A 67 -5.63 1.94 -12.01
N THR A 68 -6.81 1.45 -12.38
CA THR A 68 -7.06 0.00 -12.37
C THR A 68 -6.33 -0.75 -13.48
N GLY A 69 -5.86 -0.04 -14.52
CA GLY A 69 -4.99 -0.60 -15.56
C GLY A 69 -3.62 -1.02 -15.02
N MET A 70 -3.26 -0.62 -13.80
CA MET A 70 -2.08 -1.14 -13.08
C MET A 70 -2.31 -2.53 -12.44
N SER A 71 -3.46 -3.17 -12.68
CA SER A 71 -3.70 -4.58 -12.35
C SER A 71 -3.83 -5.45 -13.60
N GLY A 72 -3.40 -6.71 -13.54
CA GLY A 72 -3.41 -7.62 -14.70
C GLY A 72 -4.80 -7.87 -15.29
N GLY A 73 -5.84 -7.75 -14.46
CA GLY A 73 -7.24 -7.87 -14.90
C GLY A 73 -7.96 -6.54 -15.14
N GLY A 74 -7.34 -5.39 -14.85
CA GLY A 74 -7.99 -4.09 -14.96
C GLY A 74 -9.06 -3.79 -13.90
N THR A 75 -9.13 -4.58 -12.82
CA THR A 75 -10.25 -4.58 -11.87
C THR A 75 -9.97 -3.90 -10.53
N VAL A 76 -8.70 -3.78 -10.15
CA VAL A 76 -8.28 -3.18 -8.86
C VAL A 76 -7.14 -2.20 -9.06
N SER A 77 -6.93 -1.29 -8.11
CA SER A 77 -5.77 -0.42 -8.03
C SER A 77 -5.25 -0.35 -6.60
N CYS A 78 -4.16 0.38 -6.33
CA CYS A 78 -3.65 0.56 -4.97
C CYS A 78 -4.75 1.10 -4.04
N SER A 79 -5.56 2.02 -4.56
CA SER A 79 -6.68 2.65 -3.84
C SER A 79 -7.83 1.71 -3.45
N THR A 80 -7.93 0.53 -4.06
CA THR A 80 -8.94 -0.48 -3.69
C THR A 80 -8.81 -0.90 -2.23
N CYS A 81 -7.58 -1.14 -1.78
CA CYS A 81 -7.27 -1.53 -0.40
C CYS A 81 -6.79 -0.32 0.44
N HIS A 82 -6.05 0.61 -0.15
CA HIS A 82 -5.49 1.76 0.56
C HIS A 82 -6.40 2.98 0.48
N LYS A 83 -7.49 2.97 1.25
CA LYS A 83 -8.56 3.98 1.17
C LYS A 83 -8.19 5.27 1.92
N ILE A 84 -8.27 6.40 1.22
CA ILE A 84 -7.86 7.73 1.75
C ILE A 84 -8.60 8.08 3.05
N ASP A 85 -9.91 7.84 3.10
CA ASP A 85 -10.79 8.14 4.23
C ASP A 85 -10.56 7.23 5.46
N ARG A 86 -9.67 6.26 5.34
CA ARG A 86 -9.33 5.30 6.40
C ARG A 86 -7.84 5.27 6.68
N HIS A 87 -7.12 6.39 6.51
CA HIS A 87 -5.67 6.43 6.69
C HIS A 87 -4.91 5.47 5.76
N PHE A 88 -5.45 5.26 4.55
CA PHE A 88 -4.91 4.36 3.54
C PHE A 88 -4.86 2.87 3.96
N GLN A 89 -5.89 2.41 4.66
CA GLN A 89 -6.20 0.99 4.90
C GLN A 89 -7.67 0.70 4.58
N ASP A 90 -8.13 -0.54 4.75
CA ASP A 90 -9.48 -1.00 4.38
C ASP A 90 -10.36 -1.49 5.55
N ASP A 91 -9.82 -1.47 6.78
CA ASP A 91 -10.44 -2.02 8.00
C ASP A 91 -10.80 -3.51 7.93
N LEU A 92 -10.17 -4.27 7.02
CA LEU A 92 -10.37 -5.70 6.90
C LEU A 92 -9.29 -6.48 7.67
N PRO A 93 -9.62 -7.66 8.23
CA PRO A 93 -8.62 -8.53 8.84
C PRO A 93 -7.62 -9.08 7.81
N GLN A 94 -8.01 -9.16 6.55
CA GLN A 94 -7.20 -9.57 5.40
C GLN A 94 -7.53 -8.69 4.20
N ALA A 95 -6.49 -8.21 3.50
CA ALA A 95 -6.65 -7.39 2.31
C ALA A 95 -7.32 -8.19 1.18
N VAL A 96 -8.09 -7.50 0.34
CA VAL A 96 -8.78 -8.07 -0.81
C VAL A 96 -8.44 -7.26 -2.06
N GLY A 97 -7.43 -7.71 -2.81
CA GLY A 97 -7.10 -7.21 -4.15
C GLY A 97 -7.82 -8.02 -5.22
N VAL A 98 -7.10 -8.50 -6.23
CA VAL A 98 -7.60 -9.53 -7.16
C VAL A 98 -8.03 -10.79 -6.39
N GLY A 99 -7.33 -11.12 -5.31
CA GLY A 99 -7.66 -12.20 -4.39
C GLY A 99 -7.60 -11.77 -2.93
N ARG A 100 -7.96 -12.69 -2.03
CA ARG A 100 -7.82 -12.49 -0.58
C ARG A 100 -6.39 -12.83 -0.16
N THR A 101 -5.72 -11.89 0.50
CA THR A 101 -4.35 -12.07 1.01
C THR A 101 -4.33 -12.72 2.39
N ASN A 102 -3.14 -12.98 2.94
CA ASN A 102 -2.95 -13.57 4.27
C ASN A 102 -2.69 -12.54 5.39
N ARG A 103 -2.73 -11.24 5.09
CA ARG A 103 -2.43 -10.14 6.02
C ARG A 103 -3.44 -9.01 5.82
N ARG A 104 -3.66 -8.19 6.84
CA ARG A 104 -4.39 -6.93 6.69
C ARG A 104 -3.63 -5.96 5.78
N THR A 105 -4.35 -5.04 5.16
CA THR A 105 -3.77 -3.91 4.43
C THR A 105 -2.93 -3.06 5.39
N MET A 106 -1.67 -2.80 5.02
CA MET A 106 -0.81 -1.90 5.79
C MET A 106 -1.28 -0.45 5.57
N PRO A 107 -1.44 0.37 6.62
CA PRO A 107 -1.76 1.78 6.43
C PRO A 107 -0.59 2.50 5.75
N LEU A 108 -0.89 3.49 4.91
CA LEU A 108 0.14 4.32 4.25
C LEU A 108 0.27 5.73 4.86
N ALA A 109 -0.63 6.13 5.76
CA ALA A 109 -0.52 7.41 6.44
C ALA A 109 0.77 7.47 7.28
N GLY A 110 1.67 8.40 6.95
CA GLY A 110 2.96 8.56 7.64
C GLY A 110 4.07 7.62 7.18
N VAL A 111 3.81 6.72 6.22
CA VAL A 111 4.76 5.66 5.80
C VAL A 111 6.10 6.19 5.27
N ALA A 112 6.14 7.44 4.81
CA ALA A 112 7.37 8.10 4.38
C ALA A 112 8.41 8.29 5.50
N HIS A 113 8.01 8.16 6.77
CA HIS A 113 8.91 8.23 7.92
C HIS A 113 9.46 6.86 8.35
N ASP A 114 8.96 5.77 7.77
CA ASP A 114 9.37 4.42 8.17
C ASP A 114 10.73 4.04 7.58
N PRO A 115 11.61 3.37 8.35
CA PRO A 115 12.91 2.92 7.86
C PRO A 115 12.87 1.56 7.15
N TRP A 116 11.82 0.76 7.39
CA TRP A 116 11.67 -0.60 6.87
C TRP A 116 10.24 -0.85 6.46
N PHE A 117 10.05 -1.60 5.39
CA PHE A 117 8.74 -1.82 4.77
C PHE A 117 8.39 -3.29 4.64
N PHE A 118 7.08 -3.56 4.49
CA PHE A 118 6.41 -4.85 4.73
C PHE A 118 6.36 -5.27 6.20
N TRP A 119 5.40 -6.14 6.52
CA TRP A 119 5.22 -6.74 7.84
C TRP A 119 6.46 -7.46 8.39
N ASP A 120 7.36 -7.93 7.52
CA ASP A 120 8.61 -8.60 7.86
C ASP A 120 9.86 -7.71 7.68
N GLY A 121 9.68 -6.43 7.32
CA GLY A 121 10.78 -5.47 7.18
C GLY A 121 11.75 -5.76 6.03
N ARG A 122 11.42 -6.64 5.08
CA ARG A 122 12.35 -7.12 4.02
C ARG A 122 12.70 -6.11 2.92
N ARG A 123 12.23 -4.86 3.03
CA ARG A 123 12.56 -3.77 2.12
C ARG A 123 13.01 -2.56 2.91
N ASP A 124 13.98 -1.87 2.35
CA ASP A 124 14.67 -0.70 2.90
C ASP A 124 14.19 0.62 2.29
N SER A 125 13.30 0.57 1.30
CA SER A 125 12.81 1.75 0.57
C SER A 125 11.37 1.57 0.09
N LEU A 126 10.62 2.68 0.04
CA LEU A 126 9.23 2.69 -0.43
C LEU A 126 9.10 2.24 -1.88
N TRP A 127 10.02 2.72 -2.75
CA TRP A 127 9.96 2.38 -4.17
C TRP A 127 10.20 0.88 -4.39
N ALA A 128 11.10 0.24 -3.63
CA ALA A 128 11.34 -1.20 -3.73
C ALA A 128 10.20 -2.04 -3.12
N GLN A 129 9.51 -1.51 -2.10
CA GLN A 129 8.29 -2.12 -1.56
C GLN A 129 7.17 -2.16 -2.61
N ALA A 130 6.91 -1.03 -3.27
CA ALA A 130 5.81 -0.88 -4.23
C ALA A 130 5.87 -1.86 -5.42
N LEU A 131 7.05 -2.36 -5.77
CA LEU A 131 7.22 -3.32 -6.87
C LEU A 131 6.58 -4.69 -6.59
N THR A 132 6.51 -5.13 -5.33
CA THR A 132 6.06 -6.49 -5.03
C THR A 132 4.54 -6.66 -5.17
N PRO A 133 3.68 -5.75 -4.65
CA PRO A 133 2.23 -5.82 -4.85
C PRO A 133 1.78 -5.84 -6.32
N LEU A 134 2.52 -5.15 -7.19
CA LEU A 134 2.24 -5.09 -8.63
C LEU A 134 2.26 -6.47 -9.29
N GLU A 135 3.19 -7.35 -8.88
CA GLU A 135 3.35 -8.70 -9.42
C GLU A 135 2.76 -9.81 -8.52
N ASN A 136 2.17 -9.46 -7.38
CA ASN A 136 1.53 -10.44 -6.50
C ASN A 136 0.17 -10.89 -7.08
N PRO A 137 -0.06 -12.20 -7.30
CA PRO A 137 -1.30 -12.72 -7.92
C PRO A 137 -2.58 -12.48 -7.09
N LEU A 138 -2.44 -12.19 -5.79
CA LEU A 138 -3.57 -11.89 -4.91
C LEU A 138 -3.81 -10.38 -4.77
N GLU A 139 -2.85 -9.54 -5.15
CA GLU A 139 -2.95 -8.08 -5.05
C GLU A 139 -3.31 -7.47 -6.40
N GLN A 140 -2.33 -7.14 -7.25
CA GLN A 140 -2.58 -6.55 -8.57
C GLN A 140 -2.49 -7.57 -9.72
N ALA A 141 -1.86 -8.72 -9.50
CA ALA A 141 -1.75 -9.82 -10.47
C ALA A 141 -1.22 -9.39 -11.86
N GLY A 142 -0.36 -8.39 -11.93
CA GLY A 142 0.29 -7.98 -13.17
C GLY A 142 1.66 -8.61 -13.36
N ASN A 143 2.34 -8.22 -14.43
CA ASN A 143 3.71 -8.62 -14.71
C ASN A 143 4.52 -7.42 -15.22
N ARG A 144 5.82 -7.41 -14.92
CA ARG A 144 6.71 -6.27 -15.24
C ARG A 144 6.78 -5.89 -16.71
N ALA A 145 6.71 -6.85 -17.63
CA ALA A 145 6.78 -6.58 -19.06
C ALA A 145 5.49 -5.88 -19.54
N ALA A 146 4.34 -6.38 -19.11
CA ALA A 146 3.05 -5.76 -19.36
C ALA A 146 2.99 -4.33 -18.81
N PHE A 147 3.52 -4.09 -17.60
CA PHE A 147 3.58 -2.73 -17.04
C PHE A 147 4.49 -1.80 -17.84
N ALA A 148 5.66 -2.26 -18.32
CA ALA A 148 6.51 -1.44 -19.16
C ALA A 148 5.79 -0.99 -20.44
N HIS A 149 5.10 -1.93 -21.11
CA HIS A 149 4.29 -1.64 -22.30
C HIS A 149 3.09 -0.73 -21.98
N TYR A 150 2.40 -0.97 -20.87
CA TYR A 150 1.27 -0.17 -20.42
C TYR A 150 1.68 1.28 -20.14
N ILE A 151 2.77 1.49 -19.39
CA ILE A 151 3.32 2.81 -19.11
C ILE A 151 3.72 3.52 -20.41
N LYS A 152 4.43 2.82 -21.32
CA LYS A 152 4.79 3.38 -22.63
C LYS A 152 3.55 3.82 -23.43
N ALA A 153 2.56 2.94 -23.54
CA ALA A 153 1.37 3.19 -24.35
C ALA A 153 0.46 4.27 -23.76
N ARG A 154 0.24 4.27 -22.44
CA ARG A 154 -0.74 5.15 -21.79
C ARG A 154 -0.15 6.46 -21.28
N PHE A 155 1.12 6.44 -20.88
CA PHE A 155 1.79 7.52 -20.16
C PHE A 155 3.15 7.91 -20.75
N GLY A 156 3.58 7.34 -21.89
CA GLY A 156 4.95 7.47 -22.41
C GLY A 156 5.44 8.92 -22.48
N GLU A 157 4.70 9.81 -23.14
CA GLU A 157 5.08 11.23 -23.25
C GLU A 157 5.23 11.91 -21.88
N ARG A 158 4.32 11.61 -20.94
CA ARG A 158 4.39 12.15 -19.58
C ARG A 158 5.54 11.56 -18.79
N TYR A 159 5.79 10.26 -18.93
CA TYR A 159 6.90 9.55 -18.30
C TYR A 159 8.23 10.13 -18.78
N GLU A 160 8.42 10.26 -20.10
CA GLU A 160 9.70 10.68 -20.68
C GLU A 160 10.08 12.12 -20.34
N ARG A 161 9.10 13.03 -20.25
CA ARG A 161 9.33 14.39 -19.75
C ARG A 161 9.84 14.44 -18.32
N ILE A 162 9.51 13.45 -17.49
CA ILE A 162 9.88 13.42 -16.07
C ILE A 162 11.20 12.66 -15.88
N PHE A 163 11.34 11.50 -16.52
CA PHE A 163 12.39 10.53 -16.20
C PHE A 163 13.46 10.38 -17.28
N GLY A 164 13.25 10.96 -18.47
CA GLY A 164 14.06 10.73 -19.66
C GLY A 164 13.49 9.60 -20.55
N PRO A 165 14.12 9.34 -21.70
CA PRO A 165 13.60 8.43 -22.72
C PRO A 165 13.39 7.01 -22.18
N LEU A 166 12.29 6.37 -22.57
CA LEU A 166 12.05 4.96 -22.28
C LEU A 166 13.04 4.09 -23.09
N PRO A 167 13.44 2.91 -22.56
CA PRO A 167 14.19 1.95 -23.35
C PRO A 167 13.37 1.46 -24.54
N ASP A 168 14.05 0.94 -25.57
CA ASP A 168 13.34 0.23 -26.63
C ASP A 168 12.71 -1.05 -26.06
N LEU A 169 11.39 -1.16 -26.21
CA LEU A 169 10.60 -2.30 -25.75
C LEU A 169 10.25 -3.26 -26.90
N SER A 170 10.74 -3.03 -28.12
CA SER A 170 10.43 -3.85 -29.29
C SER A 170 10.80 -5.33 -29.12
N SER A 171 11.86 -5.60 -28.36
CA SER A 171 12.33 -6.95 -28.00
C SER A 171 11.74 -7.49 -26.70
N VAL A 172 11.02 -6.66 -25.94
CA VAL A 172 10.40 -7.05 -24.67
C VAL A 172 9.04 -7.69 -24.96
N PRO A 173 8.81 -8.96 -24.58
CA PRO A 173 7.52 -9.61 -24.79
C PRO A 173 6.38 -8.86 -24.09
N ALA A 174 5.16 -8.99 -24.61
CA ALA A 174 3.99 -8.33 -24.00
C ALA A 174 3.72 -8.80 -22.57
N ASN A 175 3.94 -10.09 -22.28
CA ASN A 175 3.78 -10.69 -20.95
C ASN A 175 4.98 -11.58 -20.64
N ALA A 176 5.77 -11.18 -19.65
CA ALA A 176 6.92 -11.93 -19.18
C ALA A 176 7.25 -11.50 -17.75
N SER A 177 7.46 -12.48 -16.86
CA SER A 177 7.92 -12.23 -15.51
C SER A 177 8.57 -13.48 -14.92
N PRO A 178 9.63 -13.32 -14.10
CA PRO A 178 10.20 -14.43 -13.35
C PRO A 178 9.31 -14.88 -12.18
N LEU A 179 8.29 -14.09 -11.81
CA LEU A 179 7.37 -14.34 -10.69
C LEU A 179 5.95 -14.71 -11.14
N GLY A 180 5.71 -14.72 -12.45
CA GLY A 180 4.38 -14.97 -13.03
C GLY A 180 4.01 -16.44 -13.16
N THR A 181 3.02 -16.70 -14.02
CA THR A 181 2.58 -18.02 -14.46
C THR A 181 3.70 -18.81 -15.14
N ASP A 182 3.53 -20.12 -15.31
CA ASP A 182 4.52 -20.96 -16.01
C ASP A 182 4.75 -20.50 -17.46
N ALA A 183 3.71 -20.00 -18.13
CA ALA A 183 3.83 -19.42 -19.46
C ALA A 183 4.68 -18.13 -19.45
N GLU A 184 4.41 -17.20 -18.51
CA GLU A 184 5.18 -15.95 -18.39
C GLU A 184 6.65 -16.20 -18.01
N LYS A 185 6.91 -17.19 -17.15
CA LYS A 185 8.27 -17.59 -16.78
C LYS A 185 9.01 -18.24 -17.95
N ALA A 186 8.33 -19.08 -18.74
CA ALA A 186 8.93 -19.68 -19.93
C ALA A 186 9.35 -18.61 -20.95
N VAL A 187 8.49 -17.61 -21.18
CA VAL A 187 8.80 -16.46 -22.04
C VAL A 187 9.97 -15.65 -21.45
N TRP A 188 9.94 -15.35 -20.15
CA TRP A 188 11.01 -14.62 -19.46
C TRP A 188 12.38 -15.31 -19.61
N ASN A 189 12.43 -16.62 -19.37
CA ASN A 189 13.67 -17.40 -19.45
C ASN A 189 14.20 -17.55 -20.88
N ALA A 190 13.35 -17.37 -21.89
CA ALA A 190 13.74 -17.38 -23.30
C ALA A 190 14.24 -16.02 -23.80
N MET A 191 14.12 -14.95 -22.99
CA MET A 191 14.64 -13.63 -23.36
C MET A 191 16.18 -13.68 -23.43
N PRO A 192 16.80 -13.03 -24.43
CA PRO A 192 18.25 -12.91 -24.48
C PRO A 192 18.73 -12.17 -23.23
N ALA A 193 19.86 -12.61 -22.67
CA ALA A 193 20.53 -11.87 -21.60
C ALA A 193 20.87 -10.47 -22.12
N SER A 194 20.36 -9.45 -21.41
CA SER A 194 20.61 -8.04 -21.66
C SER A 194 22.03 -7.63 -21.27
#